data_AF-A0A093XZ66-F1
#
_entry.id   AF-A0A093XZ66-F1
#
_cell.length_a   1.000
_cell.length_b   1.000
_cell.length_c   1.000
_cell.angle_alpha   90.00
_cell.angle_beta   90.00
_cell.angle_gamma   90.00
#
_symmetry.space_group_name_H-M   'P 1'
#
loop_
_entity.id
_entity.type
_entity.pdbx_description
1 polymer ?
#
loop_
_entity_poly.entity_id
_entity_poly.type
_entity_poly.pdbx_seq_one_letter_code
_entity_poly.pdbx_strand_id
1 'polypeptide(L)'
;GLFGGAKPAATTAAPAAGGLFGAAKPAATTGAAASTTAPATAPAAAAASTPGATNPNVSTAGPAPQMSRLKNRTMDEIIGRWASDLSKYQKDFQEQATKVAAWDRLLVENGDKIQKLYVSTFEAERATSEVEKQLTAVENMQGELEGWLDRYEKDVDELFNRNLGSSDNLQGPDQERERMYKLAEKLAGRLDDMGKDLTSMIQEINAASSSLSKAGKPDDPLQQIVKVLNGHLSQLQWIDQNAAALQAKVAAAQKESRSLGASIHGDNESEASHEMLRSYLGRR
;
A
#
# COMPACT_ATOMS: atom_id res chain seq x y z
N GLY A 1 -42.82 21.69 -10.91
CA GLY A 1 -41.39 21.40 -10.74
C GLY A 1 -41.11 20.11 -11.49
N LEU A 2 -40.36 20.08 -12.58
CA LEU A 2 -38.99 20.56 -12.78
C LEU A 2 -38.03 19.86 -11.83
N PHE A 3 -37.44 18.74 -12.27
CA PHE A 3 -36.01 18.44 -12.17
C PHE A 3 -35.67 17.32 -13.15
N GLY A 4 -35.01 17.70 -14.25
CA GLY A 4 -34.23 16.79 -15.07
C GLY A 4 -32.85 16.55 -14.46
N GLY A 5 -32.21 15.46 -14.86
CA GLY A 5 -30.85 15.12 -14.43
C GLY A 5 -30.23 14.10 -15.37
N ALA A 6 -29.61 14.60 -16.44
CA ALA A 6 -28.83 13.85 -17.40
C ALA A 6 -27.61 13.17 -16.74
N LYS A 7 -27.32 11.92 -17.15
CA LYS A 7 -26.09 11.20 -16.79
C LYS A 7 -25.02 11.50 -17.85
N PRO A 8 -23.81 11.97 -17.48
CA PRO A 8 -22.77 12.32 -18.44
C PRO A 8 -22.00 11.09 -18.94
N ALA A 9 -21.58 11.17 -20.20
CA ALA A 9 -20.66 10.25 -20.85
C ALA A 9 -19.22 10.46 -20.34
N ALA A 10 -18.51 9.36 -20.04
CA ALA A 10 -17.10 9.39 -19.68
C ALA A 10 -16.25 9.11 -20.93
N THR A 11 -15.54 10.14 -21.41
CA THR A 11 -14.45 10.03 -22.38
C THR A 11 -13.13 10.13 -21.62
N THR A 12 -12.37 9.04 -21.53
CA THR A 12 -11.01 9.02 -20.98
C THR A 12 -9.99 9.16 -22.11
N ALA A 13 -9.33 10.31 -22.17
CA ALA A 13 -8.13 10.55 -22.98
C ALA A 13 -6.87 10.29 -22.12
N ALA A 14 -5.92 9.56 -22.67
CA ALA A 14 -4.61 9.26 -22.08
C ALA A 14 -3.61 10.40 -22.36
N PRO A 15 -2.69 10.73 -21.43
CA PRO A 15 -1.50 11.49 -21.77
C PRO A 15 -0.31 10.56 -22.07
N ALA A 16 0.45 10.91 -23.10
CA ALA A 16 1.66 10.25 -23.54
C ALA A 16 2.86 10.61 -22.64
N ALA A 17 3.64 9.60 -22.25
CA ALA A 17 4.91 9.77 -21.55
C ALA A 17 6.07 9.75 -22.57
N GLY A 18 6.75 10.89 -22.72
CA GLY A 18 8.00 11.01 -23.48
C GLY A 18 9.21 10.79 -22.57
N GLY A 19 10.07 9.86 -22.96
CA GLY A 19 11.33 9.57 -22.27
C GLY A 19 12.41 10.59 -22.58
N LEU A 20 13.35 10.78 -21.63
CA LEU A 20 14.61 11.45 -21.90
C LEU A 20 15.66 11.12 -20.82
N PHE A 21 16.79 10.60 -21.30
CA PHE A 21 18.11 10.47 -20.65
C PHE A 21 18.38 9.28 -19.70
N GLY A 22 19.14 8.33 -20.25
CA GLY A 22 19.96 7.41 -19.49
C GLY A 22 21.20 8.08 -18.92
N ALA A 23 21.69 7.56 -17.80
CA ALA A 23 22.98 7.86 -17.25
C ALA A 23 23.63 6.58 -16.71
N ALA A 24 24.87 6.37 -17.13
CA ALA A 24 25.69 5.23 -16.81
C ALA A 24 26.29 5.33 -15.39
N LYS A 25 26.54 4.13 -14.85
CA LYS A 25 27.30 3.73 -13.65
C LYS A 25 28.68 4.43 -13.51
N PRO A 26 29.13 4.68 -12.27
CA PRO A 26 30.33 4.00 -11.71
C PRO A 26 30.09 3.54 -10.25
N ALA A 27 30.30 2.26 -9.87
CA ALA A 27 31.56 1.59 -9.52
C ALA A 27 32.36 2.27 -8.38
N ALA A 28 32.22 1.71 -7.17
CA ALA A 28 32.92 2.08 -5.95
C ALA A 28 34.23 1.30 -5.79
N THR A 29 35.28 1.97 -5.32
CA THR A 29 36.48 1.36 -4.72
C THR A 29 36.93 2.14 -3.49
N THR A 30 37.39 1.38 -2.51
CA THR A 30 37.76 1.70 -1.13
C THR A 30 39.21 2.18 -0.99
N GLY A 31 39.51 3.02 0.02
CA GLY A 31 40.81 2.97 0.72
C GLY A 31 41.48 4.28 1.16
N ALA A 32 41.51 4.47 2.49
CA ALA A 32 42.62 4.93 3.35
C ALA A 32 43.02 6.43 3.53
N ALA A 33 42.88 6.84 4.82
CA ALA A 33 43.87 7.45 5.73
C ALA A 33 44.21 8.97 5.74
N ALA A 34 43.68 9.61 6.80
CA ALA A 34 44.20 10.63 7.74
C ALA A 34 45.51 11.42 7.53
N SER A 35 45.44 12.74 7.85
CA SER A 35 46.24 13.52 8.85
C SER A 35 46.52 14.98 8.40
N THR A 36 45.94 16.00 9.07
CA THR A 36 46.47 16.92 10.11
C THR A 36 47.21 18.19 9.64
N THR A 37 46.86 19.30 10.32
CA THR A 37 47.58 20.56 10.60
C THR A 37 47.38 21.80 9.73
N ALA A 38 47.24 22.91 10.45
CA ALA A 38 46.90 24.27 10.04
C ALA A 38 48.17 25.18 10.07
N PRO A 39 48.07 26.53 10.10
CA PRO A 39 48.48 27.42 9.00
C PRO A 39 49.71 28.31 9.32
N ALA A 40 50.37 28.88 8.29
CA ALA A 40 51.32 29.98 8.47
C ALA A 40 51.50 30.84 7.21
N THR A 41 51.95 32.07 7.42
CA THR A 41 51.74 33.31 6.67
C THR A 41 52.93 33.80 5.83
N ALA A 42 52.64 34.30 4.61
CA ALA A 42 53.25 35.42 3.85
C ALA A 42 54.75 35.37 3.42
N PRO A 43 55.24 36.30 2.55
CA PRO A 43 54.80 36.67 1.20
C PRO A 43 55.95 36.62 0.16
N ALA A 44 55.67 36.45 -1.14
CA ALA A 44 56.56 36.89 -2.23
C ALA A 44 55.83 36.94 -3.58
N ALA A 45 56.10 37.99 -4.35
CA ALA A 45 55.49 38.32 -5.63
C ALA A 45 56.06 37.52 -6.81
N ALA A 46 55.22 37.16 -7.78
CA ALA A 46 55.38 37.50 -9.20
C ALA A 46 54.22 36.96 -10.06
N ALA A 47 53.82 37.80 -11.02
CA ALA A 47 52.95 37.62 -12.18
C ALA A 47 52.59 36.19 -12.67
N ALA A 48 51.30 35.95 -12.95
CA ALA A 48 50.76 35.78 -14.31
C ALA A 48 49.33 35.18 -14.31
N SER A 49 48.43 35.86 -15.04
CA SER A 49 47.22 35.34 -15.73
C SER A 49 46.26 34.39 -14.99
N THR A 50 45.15 34.93 -14.50
CA THR A 50 43.92 34.18 -14.17
C THR A 50 42.80 34.47 -15.19
N PRO A 51 42.16 33.45 -15.76
CA PRO A 51 40.77 33.55 -16.22
C PRO A 51 39.84 33.48 -15.00
N GLY A 52 38.86 34.38 -14.96
CA GLY A 52 38.10 34.75 -13.77
C GLY A 52 37.21 33.65 -13.19
N ALA A 53 37.07 33.74 -11.86
CA ALA A 53 36.07 33.05 -11.07
C ALA A 53 34.66 33.59 -11.36
N THR A 54 33.71 32.68 -11.54
CA THR A 54 32.28 32.94 -11.63
C THR A 54 31.70 33.17 -10.23
N ASN A 55 31.43 34.43 -9.88
CA ASN A 55 30.52 34.78 -8.79
C ASN A 55 29.06 34.60 -9.26
N PRO A 56 28.20 33.84 -8.56
CA PRO A 56 26.79 33.71 -8.88
C PRO A 56 26.01 34.81 -8.14
N ASN A 57 26.12 36.06 -8.59
CA ASN A 57 25.25 37.11 -8.08
C ASN A 57 25.02 38.21 -9.11
N VAL A 58 24.27 37.90 -10.17
CA VAL A 58 23.66 38.92 -11.05
C VAL A 58 22.31 38.39 -11.56
N SER A 59 21.24 38.57 -10.78
CA SER A 59 19.85 38.46 -11.26
C SER A 59 19.22 39.84 -11.53
N THR A 60 20.04 40.85 -11.86
CA THR A 60 19.56 42.17 -12.30
C THR A 60 20.01 42.54 -13.72
N ALA A 61 20.53 41.59 -14.50
CA ALA A 61 20.79 41.80 -15.91
C ALA A 61 19.48 41.76 -16.72
N GLY A 62 18.69 42.83 -16.61
CA GLY A 62 17.81 43.21 -17.70
C GLY A 62 18.62 43.47 -18.98
N PRO A 63 18.00 43.43 -20.18
CA PRO A 63 18.73 43.61 -21.44
C PRO A 63 19.56 44.89 -21.41
N ALA A 64 20.82 44.81 -21.87
CA ALA A 64 21.77 45.92 -21.88
C ALA A 64 21.14 47.23 -22.41
N PRO A 65 21.46 48.41 -21.84
CA PRO A 65 20.79 49.64 -22.19
C PRO A 65 21.09 50.00 -23.65
N GLN A 66 20.01 50.23 -24.39
CA GLN A 66 19.96 50.46 -25.84
C GLN A 66 20.51 51.86 -26.21
N MET A 67 21.57 52.35 -25.57
CA MET A 67 22.04 53.74 -25.71
C MET A 67 22.56 54.08 -27.11
N SER A 68 22.79 53.06 -27.96
CA SER A 68 23.16 53.21 -29.38
C SER A 68 21.97 53.43 -30.32
N ARG A 69 20.72 53.46 -29.82
CA ARG A 69 19.51 53.70 -30.63
C ARG A 69 19.02 55.16 -30.63
N LEU A 70 19.73 56.04 -29.92
CA LEU A 70 19.36 57.44 -29.66
C LEU A 70 20.12 58.47 -30.50
N LYS A 71 21.26 58.09 -31.10
CA LYS A 71 22.07 59.01 -31.92
C LYS A 71 21.48 59.08 -33.32
N ASN A 72 21.14 60.29 -33.79
CA ASN A 72 20.49 60.61 -35.08
C ASN A 72 18.94 60.53 -35.12
N ARG A 73 18.24 60.72 -33.99
CA ARG A 73 16.75 60.79 -33.94
C ARG A 73 16.28 62.04 -33.22
N THR A 74 15.13 62.58 -33.63
CA THR A 74 14.50 63.75 -33.00
C THR A 74 13.93 63.39 -31.62
N MET A 75 13.74 64.38 -30.74
CA MET A 75 13.19 64.15 -29.38
C MET A 75 11.83 63.44 -29.41
N ASP A 76 10.94 63.84 -30.32
CA ASP A 76 9.62 63.21 -30.51
C ASP A 76 9.73 61.76 -30.98
N GLU A 77 10.75 61.44 -31.79
CA GLU A 77 11.03 60.07 -32.22
C GLU A 77 11.53 59.16 -31.07
N ILE A 78 12.21 59.74 -30.08
CA ILE A 78 12.65 59.02 -28.88
C ILE A 78 11.46 58.78 -27.95
N ILE A 79 10.62 59.80 -27.73
CA ILE A 79 9.40 59.70 -26.92
C ILE A 79 8.42 58.68 -27.53
N GLY A 80 8.22 58.72 -28.86
CA GLY A 80 7.36 57.75 -29.55
C GLY A 80 7.84 56.30 -29.40
N ARG A 81 9.16 56.08 -29.33
CA ARG A 81 9.73 54.74 -29.09
C ARG A 81 9.64 54.31 -27.65
N TRP A 82 9.90 55.20 -26.69
CA TRP A 82 9.67 54.88 -25.28
C TRP A 82 8.20 54.56 -25.00
N ALA A 83 7.26 55.27 -25.64
CA ALA A 83 5.83 54.93 -25.54
C ALA A 83 5.51 53.55 -26.14
N SER A 84 6.09 53.21 -27.29
CA SER A 84 5.91 51.89 -27.93
C SER A 84 6.57 50.77 -27.10
N ASP A 85 7.78 50.98 -26.60
CA ASP A 85 8.52 50.00 -25.78
C ASP A 85 7.84 49.81 -24.42
N LEU A 86 7.33 50.88 -23.81
CA LEU A 86 6.55 50.80 -22.58
C LEU A 86 5.26 50.01 -22.79
N SER A 87 4.53 50.25 -23.90
CA SER A 87 3.34 49.47 -24.24
C SER A 87 3.67 47.99 -24.47
N LYS A 88 4.77 47.69 -25.17
CA LYS A 88 5.25 46.32 -25.38
C LYS A 88 5.61 45.63 -24.06
N TYR A 89 6.47 46.25 -23.25
CA TYR A 89 6.90 45.67 -21.98
C TYR A 89 5.77 45.61 -20.95
N GLN A 90 4.79 46.52 -21.01
CA GLN A 90 3.58 46.42 -20.20
C GLN A 90 2.77 45.17 -20.56
N LYS A 91 2.63 44.86 -21.86
CA LYS A 91 1.96 43.63 -22.31
C LYS A 91 2.74 42.37 -21.88
N ASP A 92 4.06 42.36 -22.10
CA ASP A 92 4.91 41.24 -21.71
C ASP A 92 4.91 41.03 -20.18
N PHE A 93 4.91 42.11 -19.39
CA PHE A 93 4.80 42.06 -17.94
C PHE A 93 3.44 41.51 -17.49
N GLN A 94 2.34 41.91 -18.13
CA GLN A 94 1.03 41.33 -17.83
C GLN A 94 0.99 39.83 -18.14
N GLU A 95 1.60 39.38 -19.24
CA GLU A 95 1.68 37.96 -19.58
C GLU A 95 2.57 37.18 -18.60
N GLN A 96 3.67 37.76 -18.15
CA GLN A 96 4.51 37.15 -17.12
C GLN A 96 3.78 37.08 -15.78
N ALA A 97 3.06 38.15 -15.39
CA ALA A 97 2.27 38.16 -14.15
C ALA A 97 1.17 37.09 -14.16
N THR A 98 0.51 36.84 -15.29
CA THR A 98 -0.48 35.75 -15.39
C THR A 98 0.17 34.37 -15.34
N LYS A 99 1.36 34.18 -15.92
CA LYS A 99 2.14 32.93 -15.80
C LYS A 99 2.57 32.68 -14.35
N VAL A 100 3.07 33.71 -13.66
CA VAL A 100 3.45 33.62 -12.24
C VAL A 100 2.23 33.28 -11.39
N ALA A 101 1.09 33.93 -11.62
CA ALA A 101 -0.15 33.59 -10.91
C ALA A 101 -0.60 32.13 -11.14
N ALA A 102 -0.41 31.60 -12.35
CA ALA A 102 -0.69 30.19 -12.65
C ALA A 102 0.29 29.24 -11.95
N TRP A 103 1.57 29.58 -11.90
CA TRP A 103 2.58 28.82 -11.15
C TRP A 103 2.33 28.85 -9.65
N ASP A 104 1.96 29.99 -9.09
CA ASP A 104 1.61 30.11 -7.66
C ASP A 104 0.41 29.22 -7.31
N ARG A 105 -0.62 29.20 -8.17
CA ARG A 105 -1.75 28.29 -7.99
C ARG A 105 -1.33 26.83 -8.01
N LEU A 106 -0.49 26.43 -8.96
CA LEU A 106 0.02 25.07 -9.06
C LEU A 106 0.91 24.70 -7.86
N LEU A 107 1.66 25.65 -7.32
CA LEU A 107 2.48 25.45 -6.13
C LEU A 107 1.63 25.21 -4.89
N VAL A 108 0.52 25.94 -4.72
CA VAL A 108 -0.45 25.68 -3.64
C VAL A 108 -1.13 24.31 -3.83
N GLU A 109 -1.60 23.98 -5.04
CA GLU A 109 -2.23 22.68 -5.31
C GLU A 109 -1.28 21.49 -5.08
N ASN A 110 0.00 21.65 -5.41
CA ASN A 110 1.01 20.64 -5.10
C ASN A 110 1.37 20.62 -3.62
N GLY A 111 1.38 21.78 -2.95
CA GLY A 111 1.51 21.87 -1.49
C GLY A 111 0.44 21.06 -0.76
N ASP A 112 -0.83 21.19 -1.16
CA ASP A 112 -1.94 20.42 -0.61
C ASP A 112 -1.78 18.91 -0.84
N LYS A 113 -1.31 18.50 -2.03
CA LYS A 113 -1.03 17.08 -2.34
C LYS A 113 0.13 16.55 -1.49
N ILE A 114 1.20 17.33 -1.32
CA ILE A 114 2.33 16.98 -0.48
C ILE A 114 1.89 16.83 0.98
N GLN A 115 1.04 17.73 1.48
CA GLN A 115 0.50 17.63 2.84
C GLN A 115 -0.35 16.35 3.02
N LYS A 116 -1.22 16.02 2.05
CA LYS A 116 -1.98 14.76 2.08
C LYS A 116 -1.07 13.54 2.06
N LEU A 117 -0.04 13.56 1.22
CA LEU A 117 0.94 12.48 1.14
C LEU A 117 1.74 12.36 2.43
N TYR A 118 2.08 13.47 3.08
CA TYR A 118 2.76 13.48 4.37
C TYR A 118 1.92 12.80 5.45
N VAL A 119 0.63 13.16 5.56
CA VAL A 119 -0.29 12.51 6.51
C VAL A 119 -0.43 11.01 6.21
N SER A 120 -0.64 10.65 4.94
CA SER A 120 -0.74 9.23 4.54
C SER A 120 0.54 8.45 4.82
N THR A 121 1.71 9.06 4.61
CA THR A 121 3.01 8.44 4.90
C THR A 121 3.19 8.24 6.40
N PHE A 122 2.84 9.23 7.21
CA PHE A 122 2.92 9.13 8.66
C PHE A 122 1.96 8.08 9.23
N GLU A 123 0.74 7.97 8.67
CA GLU A 123 -0.20 6.91 9.02
C GLU A 123 0.35 5.52 8.64
N ALA A 124 0.96 5.38 7.45
CA ALA A 124 1.59 4.15 7.01
C ALA A 124 2.81 3.78 7.88
N GLU A 125 3.61 4.76 8.31
CA GLU A 125 4.73 4.57 9.25
C GLU A 125 4.21 4.05 10.59
N ARG A 126 3.15 4.67 11.13
CA ARG A 126 2.51 4.21 12.37
C ARG A 126 1.95 2.80 12.23
N ALA A 127 1.29 2.48 11.11
CA ALA A 127 0.80 1.13 10.85
C ALA A 127 1.95 0.11 10.75
N THR A 128 3.06 0.49 10.11
CA THR A 128 4.26 -0.36 10.01
C THR A 128 4.87 -0.64 11.38
N SER A 129 4.98 0.39 12.23
CA SER A 129 5.47 0.24 13.60
C SER A 129 4.55 -0.64 14.46
N GLU A 130 3.23 -0.55 14.27
CA GLU A 130 2.29 -1.44 14.95
C GLU A 130 2.42 -2.90 14.45
N VAL A 131 2.61 -3.12 13.15
CA VAL A 131 2.89 -4.46 12.60
C VAL A 131 4.20 -5.01 13.15
N GLU A 132 5.25 -4.20 13.25
CA GLU A 132 6.54 -4.62 13.84
C GLU A 132 6.36 -5.06 15.30
N LYS A 133 5.63 -4.27 16.10
CA LYS A 133 5.29 -4.65 17.48
C LYS A 133 4.51 -5.95 17.55
N GLN A 134 3.54 -6.17 16.66
CA GLN A 134 2.78 -7.42 16.60
C GLN A 134 3.66 -8.61 16.19
N LEU A 135 4.58 -8.42 15.23
CA LEU A 135 5.54 -9.45 14.84
C LEU A 135 6.48 -9.82 15.99
N THR A 136 7.04 -8.84 16.71
CA THR A 136 7.85 -9.11 17.92
C THR A 136 7.03 -9.80 19.01
N ALA A 137 5.75 -9.45 19.18
CA ALA A 137 4.88 -10.15 20.13
C ALA A 137 4.66 -11.61 19.72
N VAL A 138 4.43 -11.88 18.44
CA VAL A 138 4.30 -13.25 17.91
C VAL A 138 5.61 -14.02 18.05
N GLU A 139 6.76 -13.39 17.78
CA GLU A 139 8.09 -14.00 17.95
C GLU A 139 8.34 -14.36 19.42
N ASN A 140 8.03 -13.46 20.35
CA ASN A 140 8.13 -13.75 21.79
C ASN A 140 7.19 -14.89 22.20
N MET A 141 5.94 -14.89 21.71
CA MET A 141 5.01 -16.00 21.96
C MET A 141 5.55 -17.32 21.40
N GLN A 142 6.11 -17.33 20.19
CA GLN A 142 6.74 -18.53 19.62
C GLN A 142 7.90 -19.03 20.50
N GLY A 143 8.77 -18.13 20.97
CA GLY A 143 9.87 -18.48 21.88
C GLY A 143 9.40 -18.96 23.26
N GLU A 144 8.32 -18.40 23.80
CA GLU A 144 7.71 -18.89 25.04
C GLU A 144 7.09 -20.28 24.86
N LEU A 145 6.38 -20.51 23.74
CA LEU A 145 5.81 -21.82 23.41
C LEU A 145 6.91 -22.87 23.21
N GLU A 146 8.00 -22.53 22.52
CA GLU A 146 9.18 -23.39 22.37
C GLU A 146 9.79 -23.71 23.75
N GLY A 147 9.97 -22.71 24.61
CA GLY A 147 10.48 -22.90 25.95
C GLY A 147 9.57 -23.73 26.86
N TRP A 148 8.24 -23.69 26.68
CA TRP A 148 7.31 -24.60 27.35
C TRP A 148 7.37 -26.00 26.76
N LEU A 149 7.48 -26.13 25.44
CA LEU A 149 7.60 -27.40 24.75
C LEU A 149 8.89 -28.14 25.17
N ASP A 150 10.03 -27.46 25.23
CA ASP A 150 11.30 -28.00 25.76
C ASP A 150 11.19 -28.52 27.20
N ARG A 151 10.37 -27.87 28.04
CA ARG A 151 10.12 -28.32 29.42
C ARG A 151 9.23 -29.55 29.42
N TYR A 152 8.16 -29.54 28.62
CA TYR A 152 7.28 -30.71 28.49
C TYR A 152 8.00 -31.91 27.88
N GLU A 153 8.91 -31.70 26.93
CA GLU A 153 9.76 -32.77 26.39
C GLU A 153 10.65 -33.37 27.50
N LYS A 154 11.29 -32.54 28.32
CA LYS A 154 12.08 -33.02 29.47
C LYS A 154 11.23 -33.76 30.50
N ASP A 155 10.04 -33.25 30.81
CA ASP A 155 9.12 -33.91 31.74
C ASP A 155 8.66 -35.26 31.16
N VAL A 156 8.36 -35.34 29.86
CA VAL A 156 8.01 -36.58 29.16
C VAL A 156 9.19 -37.56 29.14
N ASP A 157 10.41 -37.09 28.89
CA ASP A 157 11.63 -37.92 28.95
C ASP A 157 11.90 -38.43 30.36
N GLU A 158 11.68 -37.62 31.40
CA GLU A 158 11.79 -38.05 32.79
C GLU A 158 10.73 -39.11 33.12
N LEU A 159 9.48 -38.90 32.69
CA LEU A 159 8.41 -39.89 32.83
C LEU A 159 8.77 -41.19 32.10
N PHE A 160 9.31 -41.10 30.89
CA PHE A 160 9.73 -42.26 30.11
C PHE A 160 10.89 -43.00 30.78
N ASN A 161 11.90 -42.29 31.26
CA ASN A 161 13.03 -42.87 31.99
C ASN A 161 12.63 -43.49 33.34
N ARG A 162 11.68 -42.85 34.05
CA ARG A 162 11.10 -43.38 35.30
C ARG A 162 10.27 -44.64 35.04
N ASN A 163 9.51 -44.65 33.94
CA ASN A 163 8.67 -45.78 33.55
C ASN A 163 9.48 -46.94 32.91
N LEU A 164 10.65 -46.65 32.32
CA LEU A 164 11.58 -47.65 31.78
C LEU A 164 12.23 -48.51 32.88
N GLY A 165 12.32 -48.00 34.11
CA GLY A 165 12.64 -48.80 35.30
C GLY A 165 11.54 -49.79 35.71
N SER A 166 10.34 -49.67 35.13
CA SER A 166 9.17 -50.57 35.28
C SER A 166 8.72 -51.14 33.93
N SER A 167 9.68 -51.41 33.02
CA SER A 167 9.54 -51.89 31.63
C SER A 167 8.47 -52.98 31.37
N ASP A 168 8.00 -53.67 32.41
CA ASP A 168 6.93 -54.67 32.35
C ASP A 168 5.49 -54.10 32.31
N ASN A 169 5.28 -52.79 32.51
CA ASN A 169 3.93 -52.19 32.58
C ASN A 169 3.38 -51.59 31.26
N LEU A 170 4.16 -51.51 30.18
CA LEU A 170 3.68 -50.97 28.89
C LEU A 170 3.19 -52.06 27.92
N GLN A 171 2.87 -53.25 28.42
CA GLN A 171 2.44 -54.36 27.55
C GLN A 171 0.91 -54.41 27.44
N GLY A 172 0.39 -54.25 26.21
CA GLY A 172 -1.04 -54.40 25.89
C GLY A 172 -1.67 -53.16 25.21
N PRO A 173 -2.92 -52.77 25.56
CA PRO A 173 -3.71 -51.73 24.87
C PRO A 173 -3.01 -50.38 24.67
N ASP A 174 -2.00 -50.06 25.48
CA ASP A 174 -1.25 -48.81 25.37
C ASP A 174 -0.31 -48.79 24.16
N GLN A 175 0.30 -49.92 23.78
CA GLN A 175 1.06 -50.02 22.53
C GLN A 175 0.17 -49.83 21.30
N GLU A 176 -1.05 -50.35 21.35
CA GLU A 176 -1.97 -50.20 20.22
C GLU A 176 -2.43 -48.74 20.08
N ARG A 177 -2.67 -48.05 21.20
CA ARG A 177 -2.91 -46.59 21.19
C ARG A 177 -1.72 -45.82 20.65
N GLU A 178 -0.50 -46.13 21.08
CA GLU A 178 0.72 -45.49 20.58
C GLU A 178 0.86 -45.66 19.05
N ARG A 179 0.62 -46.87 18.53
CA ARG A 179 0.64 -47.14 17.08
C ARG A 179 -0.41 -46.30 16.33
N MET A 180 -1.60 -46.14 16.87
CA MET A 180 -2.66 -45.35 16.24
C MET A 180 -2.35 -43.85 16.23
N TYR A 181 -1.84 -43.30 17.34
CA TYR A 181 -1.42 -41.88 17.39
C TYR A 181 -0.22 -41.61 16.47
N LYS A 182 0.76 -42.52 16.43
CA LYS A 182 1.90 -42.44 15.51
C LYS A 182 1.49 -42.55 14.04
N LEU A 183 0.44 -43.30 13.74
CA LEU A 183 -0.14 -43.34 12.40
C LEU A 183 -0.85 -42.03 12.06
N ALA A 184 -1.61 -41.46 13.00
CA ALA A 184 -2.27 -40.16 12.81
C ALA A 184 -1.26 -39.03 12.57
N GLU A 185 -0.16 -39.01 13.33
CA GLU A 185 0.95 -38.07 13.14
C GLU A 185 1.57 -38.19 11.74
N LYS A 186 1.87 -39.42 11.30
CA LYS A 186 2.40 -39.67 9.93
C LYS A 186 1.41 -39.26 8.84
N LEU A 187 0.11 -39.46 9.05
CA LEU A 187 -0.92 -39.05 8.10
C LEU A 187 -1.01 -37.52 8.01
N ALA A 188 -0.97 -36.82 9.14
CA ALA A 188 -0.95 -35.36 9.19
C ALA A 188 0.31 -34.80 8.51
N GLY A 189 1.49 -35.36 8.81
CA GLY A 189 2.73 -35.00 8.13
C GLY A 189 2.67 -35.22 6.62
N ARG A 190 2.13 -36.37 6.17
CA ARG A 190 1.93 -36.64 4.74
C ARG A 190 0.99 -35.64 4.07
N LEU A 191 -0.05 -35.18 4.77
CA LEU A 191 -0.98 -34.18 4.21
C LEU A 191 -0.29 -32.82 4.06
N ASP A 192 0.55 -32.43 5.01
CA ASP A 192 1.36 -31.21 4.93
C ASP A 192 2.39 -31.28 3.81
N ASP A 193 3.10 -32.40 3.68
CA ASP A 193 4.03 -32.64 2.56
C ASP A 193 3.30 -32.59 1.22
N MET A 194 2.13 -33.23 1.09
CA MET A 194 1.31 -33.12 -0.12
C MET A 194 0.84 -31.68 -0.38
N GLY A 195 0.53 -30.90 0.67
CA GLY A 195 0.18 -29.49 0.54
C GLY A 195 1.34 -28.64 0.01
N LYS A 196 2.56 -28.90 0.48
CA LYS A 196 3.80 -28.29 -0.01
C LYS A 196 4.09 -28.70 -1.45
N ASP A 197 3.95 -29.99 -1.77
CA ASP A 197 4.13 -30.51 -3.13
C ASP A 197 3.13 -29.91 -4.11
N LEU A 198 1.85 -29.80 -3.73
CA LEU A 198 0.84 -29.11 -4.55
C LEU A 198 1.17 -27.63 -4.72
N THR A 199 1.66 -26.96 -3.68
CA THR A 199 2.11 -25.57 -3.78
C THR A 199 3.29 -25.42 -4.74
N SER A 200 4.28 -26.32 -4.67
CA SER A 200 5.42 -26.36 -5.62
C SER A 200 4.94 -26.63 -7.03
N MET A 201 4.05 -27.60 -7.23
CA MET A 201 3.46 -27.90 -8.53
C MET A 201 2.69 -26.70 -9.10
N ILE A 202 1.95 -25.97 -8.26
CA ILE A 202 1.27 -24.72 -8.68
C ILE A 202 2.29 -23.65 -9.06
N GLN A 203 3.40 -23.51 -8.32
CA GLN A 203 4.46 -22.57 -8.65
C GLN A 203 5.13 -22.94 -9.99
N GLU A 204 5.42 -24.22 -10.21
CA GLU A 204 5.98 -24.74 -11.46
C GLU A 204 5.01 -24.58 -12.64
N ILE A 205 3.72 -24.85 -12.44
CA ILE A 205 2.68 -24.62 -13.45
C ILE A 205 2.55 -23.12 -13.75
N ASN A 206 2.58 -22.26 -12.74
CA ASN A 206 2.55 -20.82 -12.93
C ASN A 206 3.82 -20.32 -13.65
N ALA A 207 4.99 -20.87 -13.33
CA ALA A 207 6.25 -20.57 -14.01
C ALA A 207 6.21 -21.05 -15.48
N ALA A 208 5.79 -22.29 -15.72
CA ALA A 208 5.65 -22.86 -17.06
C ALA A 208 4.58 -22.12 -17.88
N SER A 209 3.44 -21.78 -17.28
CA SER A 209 2.40 -20.97 -17.91
C SER A 209 2.88 -19.55 -18.20
N SER A 210 3.67 -18.94 -17.32
CA SER A 210 4.28 -17.61 -17.58
C SER A 210 5.34 -17.64 -18.67
N SER A 211 6.10 -18.74 -18.77
CA SER A 211 7.12 -18.96 -19.80
C SER A 211 6.49 -19.29 -21.17
N LEU A 212 5.44 -20.12 -21.18
CA LEU A 212 4.72 -20.54 -22.39
C LEU A 212 3.87 -19.41 -22.99
N SER A 213 3.27 -18.56 -22.15
CA SER A 213 2.45 -17.43 -22.60
C SER A 213 3.26 -16.27 -23.20
N LYS A 214 4.60 -16.25 -23.07
CA LYS A 214 5.46 -15.32 -23.83
C LYS A 214 6.94 -15.73 -23.83
N ALA A 215 7.43 -16.15 -24.99
CA ALA A 215 8.85 -16.30 -25.30
C ALA A 215 9.61 -14.95 -25.41
N GLY A 216 9.34 -13.99 -24.51
CA GLY A 216 9.97 -12.68 -24.55
C GLY A 216 9.52 -11.73 -23.44
N LYS A 217 10.40 -11.59 -22.45
CA LYS A 217 10.45 -10.60 -21.35
C LYS A 217 9.49 -10.84 -20.17
N PRO A 218 10.03 -11.07 -18.95
CA PRO A 218 9.25 -11.31 -17.73
C PRO A 218 8.51 -10.08 -17.16
N ASP A 219 8.79 -8.88 -17.68
CA ASP A 219 8.17 -7.60 -17.26
C ASP A 219 7.11 -7.10 -18.26
N ASP A 220 6.38 -8.00 -18.91
CA ASP A 220 5.32 -7.61 -19.83
C ASP A 220 4.13 -7.04 -19.05
N PRO A 221 3.73 -5.76 -19.27
CA PRO A 221 2.63 -5.15 -18.52
C PRO A 221 1.30 -5.88 -18.72
N LEU A 222 1.12 -6.61 -19.83
CA LEU A 222 -0.05 -7.47 -20.01
C LEU A 222 -0.10 -8.63 -19.01
N GLN A 223 1.03 -9.22 -18.63
CA GLN A 223 1.07 -10.25 -17.59
C GLN A 223 0.70 -9.67 -16.21
N GLN A 224 1.13 -8.45 -15.92
CA GLN A 224 0.73 -7.75 -14.69
C GLN A 224 -0.78 -7.48 -14.67
N ILE A 225 -1.35 -7.03 -15.79
CA ILE A 225 -2.79 -6.82 -15.93
C ILE A 225 -3.56 -8.12 -15.72
N VAL A 226 -3.14 -9.22 -16.35
CA VAL A 226 -3.81 -10.53 -16.20
C VAL A 226 -3.74 -11.03 -14.75
N LYS A 227 -2.60 -10.85 -14.06
CA LYS A 227 -2.46 -11.20 -12.64
C LYS A 227 -3.41 -10.38 -11.76
N VAL A 228 -3.47 -9.07 -11.96
CA VAL A 228 -4.38 -8.18 -11.21
C VAL A 228 -5.83 -8.52 -11.48
N LEU A 229 -6.20 -8.79 -12.74
CA LEU A 229 -7.57 -9.13 -13.11
C LEU A 229 -7.98 -10.48 -12.52
N ASN A 230 -7.10 -11.48 -12.53
CA ASN A 230 -7.35 -12.76 -11.85
C ASN A 230 -7.55 -12.54 -10.34
N GLY A 231 -6.71 -11.71 -9.70
CA GLY A 231 -6.89 -11.29 -8.30
C GLY A 231 -8.23 -10.58 -8.04
N HIS A 232 -8.65 -9.67 -8.93
CA HIS A 232 -9.93 -9.00 -8.82
C HIS A 232 -11.11 -9.96 -9.03
N LEU A 233 -10.98 -10.94 -9.93
CA LEU A 233 -12.00 -11.96 -10.18
C LEU A 233 -12.17 -12.86 -8.96
N SER A 234 -11.08 -13.34 -8.37
CA SER A 234 -11.14 -14.14 -7.14
C SER A 234 -11.69 -13.33 -5.96
N GLN A 235 -11.31 -12.05 -5.84
CA GLN A 235 -11.87 -11.14 -4.84
C GLN A 235 -13.38 -10.92 -5.03
N LEU A 236 -13.84 -10.73 -6.28
CA LEU A 236 -15.26 -10.56 -6.58
C LEU A 236 -16.06 -11.85 -6.31
N GLN A 237 -15.51 -13.02 -6.65
CA GLN A 237 -16.13 -14.30 -6.32
C GLN A 237 -16.24 -14.50 -4.81
N TRP A 238 -15.21 -14.12 -4.05
CA TRP A 238 -15.24 -14.16 -2.59
C TRP A 238 -16.30 -13.20 -2.02
N ILE A 239 -16.40 -11.98 -2.55
CA ILE A 239 -17.44 -11.02 -2.16
C ILE A 239 -18.83 -11.57 -2.46
N ASP A 240 -19.04 -12.17 -3.63
CA ASP A 240 -20.33 -12.75 -4.02
C ASP A 240 -20.75 -13.91 -3.10
N GLN A 241 -19.84 -14.84 -2.82
CA GLN A 241 -20.09 -15.94 -1.89
C GLN A 241 -20.40 -15.44 -0.47
N ASN A 242 -19.64 -14.47 0.03
CA ASN A 242 -19.86 -13.91 1.36
C ASN A 242 -21.13 -13.08 1.43
N ALA A 243 -21.48 -12.34 0.39
CA ALA A 243 -22.73 -11.60 0.30
C ALA A 243 -23.93 -12.55 0.28
N ALA A 244 -23.87 -13.64 -0.50
CA ALA A 244 -24.90 -14.68 -0.51
C ALA A 244 -25.05 -15.36 0.86
N ALA A 245 -23.93 -15.67 1.54
CA ALA A 245 -23.94 -16.22 2.88
C ALA A 245 -24.55 -15.25 3.91
N LEU A 246 -24.23 -13.97 3.83
CA LEU A 246 -24.84 -12.92 4.67
C LEU A 246 -26.33 -12.78 4.38
N GLN A 247 -26.74 -12.79 3.11
CA GLN A 247 -28.15 -12.74 2.72
C GLN A 247 -28.93 -13.95 3.27
N ALA A 248 -28.33 -15.15 3.24
CA ALA A 248 -28.93 -16.35 3.84
C ALA A 248 -29.07 -16.21 5.36
N LYS A 249 -28.06 -15.67 6.06
CA LYS A 249 -28.14 -15.38 7.51
C LYS A 249 -29.21 -14.34 7.83
N VAL A 250 -29.34 -13.29 7.02
CA VAL A 250 -30.40 -12.28 7.20
C VAL A 250 -31.79 -12.88 6.96
N ALA A 251 -31.97 -13.71 5.93
CA ALA A 251 -33.23 -14.38 5.67
C ALA A 251 -33.62 -15.34 6.82
N ALA A 252 -32.64 -16.08 7.36
CA ALA A 252 -32.84 -16.93 8.54
C ALA A 252 -33.24 -16.09 9.77
N ALA A 253 -32.52 -15.00 10.06
CA ALA A 253 -32.84 -14.10 11.17
C ALA A 253 -34.21 -13.42 11.00
N GLN A 254 -34.61 -13.05 9.78
CA GLN A 254 -35.95 -12.52 9.52
C GLN A 254 -37.04 -13.58 9.72
N LYS A 255 -36.79 -14.83 9.33
CA LYS A 255 -37.72 -15.94 9.56
C LYS A 255 -37.85 -16.24 11.06
N GLU A 256 -36.74 -16.25 11.79
CA GLU A 256 -36.72 -16.41 13.25
C GLU A 256 -37.43 -15.24 13.96
N SER A 257 -37.15 -14.00 13.55
CA SER A 257 -37.86 -12.81 14.06
C SER A 257 -39.35 -12.86 13.78
N ARG A 258 -39.79 -13.31 12.60
CA ARG A 258 -41.21 -13.52 12.29
C ARG A 258 -41.81 -14.67 13.09
N SER A 259 -41.05 -15.74 13.34
CA SER A 259 -41.48 -16.86 14.19
C SER A 259 -41.67 -16.41 15.64
N LEU A 260 -40.74 -15.61 16.17
CA LEU A 260 -40.85 -15.01 17.51
C LEU A 260 -42.00 -14.01 17.58
N GLY A 261 -42.18 -13.17 16.56
CA GLY A 261 -43.33 -12.26 16.46
C GLY A 261 -44.67 -13.01 16.36
N ALA A 262 -44.71 -14.13 15.63
CA ALA A 262 -45.88 -14.99 15.52
C ALA A 262 -46.17 -15.77 16.81
N SER A 263 -45.15 -16.19 17.57
CA SER A 263 -45.38 -16.82 18.88
C SER A 263 -45.85 -15.81 19.93
N ILE A 264 -45.40 -14.55 19.86
CA ILE A 264 -45.85 -13.48 20.77
C ILE A 264 -47.28 -13.04 20.46
N HIS A 265 -47.70 -13.04 19.19
CA HIS A 265 -49.04 -12.59 18.79
C HIS A 265 -50.08 -13.72 18.71
N GLY A 266 -49.68 -14.92 18.30
CA GLY A 266 -50.59 -16.06 18.08
C GLY A 266 -50.96 -16.84 19.35
N ASP A 267 -50.06 -16.93 20.33
CA ASP A 267 -50.33 -17.69 21.55
C ASP A 267 -51.24 -16.90 22.51
N ASN A 268 -51.06 -15.58 22.58
CA ASN A 268 -51.82 -14.71 23.48
C ASN A 268 -53.27 -14.47 23.03
N GLU A 269 -53.54 -14.34 21.72
CA GLU A 269 -54.93 -14.26 21.20
C GLU A 269 -55.67 -15.61 21.25
N SER A 270 -54.97 -16.72 20.99
CA SER A 270 -55.54 -18.07 21.07
C SER A 270 -55.86 -18.45 22.52
N GLU A 271 -54.95 -18.19 23.46
CA GLU A 271 -55.17 -18.46 24.89
C GLU A 271 -56.26 -17.56 25.47
N ALA A 272 -56.27 -16.25 25.16
CA ALA A 272 -57.32 -15.33 25.60
C ALA A 272 -58.70 -15.68 25.00
N SER A 273 -58.76 -16.10 23.74
CA SER A 273 -60.02 -16.54 23.12
C SER A 273 -60.48 -17.90 23.64
N HIS A 274 -59.57 -18.85 23.89
CA HIS A 274 -59.89 -20.12 24.53
C HIS A 274 -60.35 -19.95 25.98
N GLU A 275 -59.76 -19.03 26.74
CA GLU A 275 -60.18 -18.72 28.12
C GLU A 275 -61.55 -18.04 28.16
N MET A 276 -61.83 -17.12 27.24
CA MET A 276 -63.18 -16.56 27.07
C MET A 276 -64.20 -17.64 26.69
N LEU A 277 -63.91 -18.53 25.75
CA LEU A 277 -64.78 -19.66 25.38
C LEU A 277 -65.03 -20.60 26.57
N ARG A 278 -64.00 -20.89 27.37
CA ARG A 278 -64.12 -21.71 28.58
C ARG A 278 -64.97 -21.04 29.65
N SER A 279 -64.85 -19.72 29.81
CA SER A 279 -65.67 -18.93 30.74
C SER A 279 -67.15 -18.87 30.33
N TYR A 280 -67.42 -18.88 29.02
CA TYR A 280 -68.78 -18.83 28.46
C TYR A 280 -69.48 -20.20 28.53
N LEU A 281 -68.74 -21.29 28.32
CA LEU A 281 -69.26 -22.66 28.41
C LEU A 281 -69.38 -23.16 29.86
N GLY A 282 -68.58 -22.65 30.79
CA GLY A 282 -68.65 -22.99 32.22
C GLY A 282 -69.79 -22.32 32.98
N ARG A 283 -70.62 -21.49 32.33
CA ARG A 283 -71.71 -20.71 32.94
C ARG A 283 -73.10 -21.08 32.40
N ARG A 284 -73.25 -22.26 31.78
CA ARG A 284 -74.55 -22.84 31.40
C ARG A 284 -74.89 -24.04 32.25
#